data_AF-A0A1B7V075-F1
#
_entry.id   AF-A0A1B7V075-F1
#
_cell.length_a   1.000
_cell.length_b   1.000
_cell.length_c   1.000
_cell.angle_alpha   90.00
_cell.angle_beta   90.00
_cell.angle_gamma   90.00
#
_symmetry.space_group_name_H-M   'P 1'
#
loop_
_entity.id
_entity.type
_entity.pdbx_description
1 polymer ?
#
loop_
_entity_poly.entity_id
_entity_poly.type
_entity_poly.pdbx_seq_one_letter_code
_entity_poly.pdbx_strand_id
1 'polypeptide(L)'
;MNTILNSALTLTYNQLSTFSGLDNFWQVFDTAFGTQYNRSGAEILRLQWLSGDFSQVPQIEILDSNILGGANGAYASSNNKIYLSANFVATATPETLVGTLLEEIGHFVDAHINLSDSAGDEGAIFAELVQGESLESGTLQALKAEDDHATITVNGQVIQVEQQNFTGTAGNDTIIGTTGNDFIYGLAGNDTINTGLGASDFQLLDSMPQVTLL
;
A
#
# COMPACT_ATOMS: atom_id res chain seq x y z
N MET A 1 19.34 11.41 -8.26
CA MET A 1 18.51 10.74 -7.24
C MET A 1 17.34 11.66 -6.94
N ASN A 2 16.10 11.18 -7.05
CA ASN A 2 14.92 12.01 -6.80
C ASN A 2 14.92 12.42 -5.32
N THR A 3 14.99 13.72 -5.04
CA THR A 3 15.09 14.25 -3.67
C THR A 3 13.84 13.99 -2.84
N ILE A 4 12.67 13.91 -3.48
CA ILE A 4 11.40 13.61 -2.81
C ILE A 4 11.36 12.14 -2.39
N LEU A 5 11.71 11.23 -3.29
CA LEU A 5 11.75 9.79 -2.99
C LEU A 5 12.75 9.48 -1.85
N ASN A 6 13.91 10.12 -1.82
CA ASN A 6 14.87 9.95 -0.72
C ASN A 6 14.31 10.43 0.63
N SER A 7 13.57 11.55 0.63
CA SER A 7 12.89 12.04 1.83
C SER A 7 11.80 11.07 2.28
N ALA A 8 10.97 10.59 1.35
CA ALA A 8 9.91 9.62 1.64
C ALA A 8 10.49 8.30 2.18
N LEU A 9 11.57 7.78 1.60
CA LEU A 9 12.27 6.59 2.12
C LEU A 9 12.78 6.80 3.54
N THR A 10 13.37 7.98 3.81
CA THR A 10 13.85 8.30 5.16
C THR A 10 12.69 8.33 6.16
N LEU A 11 11.56 8.94 5.80
CA LEU A 11 10.37 8.96 6.63
C LEU A 11 9.78 7.55 6.85
N THR A 12 9.67 6.76 5.78
CA THR A 12 9.19 5.38 5.81
C THR A 12 10.02 4.52 6.77
N TYR A 13 11.35 4.60 6.67
CA TYR A 13 12.25 3.83 7.54
C TYR A 13 12.18 4.29 9.00
N ASN A 14 12.07 5.59 9.25
CA ASN A 14 11.86 6.10 10.60
C ASN A 14 10.53 5.63 11.19
N GLN A 15 9.47 5.59 10.37
CA GLN A 15 8.15 5.09 10.77
C GLN A 15 8.23 3.60 11.13
N LEU A 16 8.79 2.76 10.25
CA LEU A 16 8.97 1.33 10.50
C LEU A 16 9.86 1.05 11.72
N SER A 17 10.95 1.81 11.90
CA SER A 17 11.82 1.67 13.08
C SER A 17 11.05 1.99 14.37
N THR A 18 10.29 3.08 14.37
CA THR A 18 9.46 3.47 15.52
C THR A 18 8.40 2.41 15.81
N PHE A 19 7.65 2.00 14.79
CA PHE A 19 6.62 0.97 14.86
C PHE A 19 7.15 -0.37 15.40
N SER A 20 8.34 -0.80 14.97
CA SER A 20 8.96 -2.07 15.39
C SER A 20 9.23 -2.17 16.91
N GLY A 21 9.27 -1.03 17.60
CA GLY A 21 9.45 -0.92 19.04
C GLY A 21 8.16 -0.78 19.85
N LEU A 22 6.98 -0.70 19.21
CA LEU A 22 5.71 -0.52 19.91
C LEU A 22 5.18 -1.82 20.51
N ASP A 23 4.50 -1.71 21.67
CA ASP A 23 3.89 -2.85 22.37
C ASP A 23 2.80 -3.54 21.54
N ASN A 24 2.13 -2.80 20.66
CA ASN A 24 1.07 -3.30 19.78
C ASN A 24 1.59 -3.81 18.42
N PHE A 25 2.91 -3.90 18.20
CA PHE A 25 3.49 -4.40 16.93
C PHE A 25 2.82 -5.69 16.44
N TRP A 26 2.64 -6.63 17.37
CA TRP A 26 2.06 -7.93 17.08
C TRP A 26 0.57 -7.88 16.77
N GLN A 27 -0.17 -6.95 17.38
CA GLN A 27 -1.57 -6.74 17.06
C GLN A 27 -1.73 -6.22 15.62
N VAL A 28 -0.83 -5.33 15.17
CA VAL A 28 -0.83 -4.83 13.79
C VAL A 28 -0.56 -5.96 12.81
N PHE A 29 0.49 -6.76 13.04
CA PHE A 29 0.78 -7.91 12.18
C PHE A 29 -0.37 -8.93 12.16
N ASP A 30 -0.94 -9.26 13.32
CA ASP A 30 -2.06 -10.21 13.40
C ASP A 30 -3.31 -9.68 12.66
N THR A 31 -3.47 -8.36 12.58
CA THR A 31 -4.59 -7.70 11.90
C THR A 31 -4.41 -7.72 10.38
N ALA A 32 -3.22 -7.37 9.90
CA ALA A 32 -2.87 -7.31 8.48
C ALA A 32 -2.67 -8.72 7.89
N PHE A 33 -1.74 -9.49 8.44
CA PHE A 33 -1.19 -10.72 7.83
C PHE A 33 -1.82 -12.02 8.39
N GLY A 34 -2.90 -11.89 9.16
CA GLY A 34 -3.53 -13.01 9.87
C GLY A 34 -2.69 -13.54 11.04
N THR A 35 -3.07 -14.69 11.60
CA THR A 35 -2.44 -15.23 12.83
C THR A 35 -1.60 -16.50 12.62
N GLN A 36 -1.49 -16.96 11.38
CA GLN A 36 -0.83 -18.23 11.02
C GLN A 36 0.52 -18.07 10.31
N TYR A 37 0.99 -16.83 10.16
CA TYR A 37 2.26 -16.53 9.52
C TYR A 37 3.48 -17.04 10.31
N ASN A 38 4.64 -17.10 9.67
CA ASN A 38 5.92 -17.46 10.28
C ASN A 38 6.37 -16.39 11.28
N ARG A 39 5.98 -16.54 12.55
CA ARG A 39 6.29 -15.59 13.63
C ARG A 39 7.78 -15.38 13.86
N SER A 40 8.61 -16.40 13.64
CA SER A 40 10.06 -16.28 13.74
C SER A 40 10.64 -15.42 12.62
N GLY A 41 10.12 -15.55 11.39
CA GLY A 41 10.48 -14.67 10.28
C GLY A 41 10.10 -13.22 10.55
N ALA A 42 8.88 -12.98 11.03
CA ALA A 42 8.42 -11.65 11.41
C ALA A 42 9.26 -11.02 12.55
N GLU A 43 9.68 -11.81 13.55
CA GLU A 43 10.55 -11.31 14.62
C GLU A 43 11.93 -10.90 14.09
N ILE A 44 12.47 -11.61 13.08
CA ILE A 44 13.73 -11.21 12.43
C ILE A 44 13.57 -9.85 11.74
N LEU A 45 12.52 -9.66 10.94
CA LEU A 45 12.22 -8.38 10.30
C LEU A 45 12.06 -7.25 11.34
N ARG A 46 11.32 -7.51 12.43
CA ARG A 46 11.13 -6.55 13.52
C ARG A 46 12.46 -6.12 14.13
N LEU A 47 13.34 -7.06 14.45
CA LEU A 47 14.64 -6.77 15.05
C LEU A 47 15.56 -6.00 14.10
N GLN A 48 15.49 -6.28 12.80
CA GLN A 48 16.22 -5.54 11.77
C GLN A 48 15.76 -4.08 11.72
N TRP A 49 14.46 -3.82 11.60
CA TRP A 49 13.91 -2.46 11.59
C TRP A 49 14.20 -1.69 12.89
N LEU A 50 14.14 -2.37 14.03
CA LEU A 50 14.48 -1.78 15.34
C LEU A 50 15.94 -1.35 15.42
N SER A 51 16.84 -2.08 14.75
CA SER A 51 18.26 -1.74 14.64
C SER A 51 18.58 -0.72 13.53
N GLY A 52 17.58 -0.31 12.75
CA GLY A 52 17.75 0.56 11.58
C GLY A 52 18.32 -0.16 10.36
N ASP A 53 18.28 -1.50 10.32
CA ASP A 53 18.66 -2.30 9.16
C ASP A 53 17.45 -2.51 8.25
N PHE A 54 17.46 -1.81 7.12
CA PHE A 54 16.45 -1.92 6.06
C PHE A 54 16.98 -2.62 4.81
N SER A 55 18.08 -3.36 4.92
CA SER A 55 18.68 -4.09 3.78
C SER A 55 17.77 -5.15 3.18
N GLN A 56 16.74 -5.59 3.92
CA GLN A 56 15.74 -6.55 3.45
C GLN A 56 14.60 -5.89 2.67
N VAL A 57 14.39 -4.58 2.81
CA VAL A 57 13.33 -3.87 2.08
C VAL A 57 13.60 -3.99 0.57
N PRO A 58 12.59 -4.31 -0.25
CA PRO A 58 12.74 -4.49 -1.69
C PRO A 58 13.39 -3.29 -2.38
N GLN A 59 14.07 -3.55 -3.49
CA GLN A 59 14.58 -2.47 -4.33
C GLN A 59 13.43 -1.75 -5.04
N ILE A 60 13.53 -0.42 -5.12
CA ILE A 60 12.55 0.41 -5.80
C ILE A 60 12.99 0.66 -7.26
N GLU A 61 12.08 0.42 -8.19
CA GLU A 61 12.23 0.74 -9.61
C GLU A 61 11.10 1.67 -10.06
N ILE A 62 11.47 2.80 -10.66
CA ILE A 62 10.47 3.75 -11.19
C ILE A 62 10.15 3.36 -12.62
N LEU A 63 8.87 3.12 -12.90
CA LEU A 63 8.36 2.73 -14.21
C LEU A 63 7.54 3.86 -14.85
N ASP A 64 7.41 3.81 -16.18
CA ASP A 64 6.44 4.65 -16.87
C ASP A 64 5.03 4.37 -16.29
N SER A 65 4.29 5.43 -15.97
CA SER A 65 2.99 5.32 -15.30
C SER A 65 1.97 4.47 -16.06
N ASN A 66 2.10 4.35 -17.38
CA ASN A 66 1.20 3.50 -18.17
C ASN A 66 1.42 2.00 -17.91
N ILE A 67 2.57 1.61 -17.34
CA ILE A 67 2.90 0.21 -17.05
C ILE A 67 2.11 -0.30 -15.84
N LEU A 68 1.85 0.58 -14.86
CA LEU A 68 1.13 0.23 -13.63
C LEU A 68 -0.39 0.35 -13.75
N GLY A 69 -0.94 0.58 -14.94
CA GLY A 69 -2.39 0.56 -15.16
C GLY A 69 -3.18 1.66 -14.44
N GLY A 70 -2.52 2.67 -13.87
CA GLY A 70 -3.15 3.72 -13.06
C GLY A 70 -2.72 3.71 -11.59
N ALA A 71 -2.17 2.60 -11.10
CA ALA A 71 -1.68 2.50 -9.73
C ALA A 71 -0.43 3.37 -9.49
N ASN A 72 -0.27 3.84 -8.26
CA ASN A 72 0.89 4.64 -7.85
C ASN A 72 2.10 3.78 -7.48
N GLY A 73 1.84 2.59 -6.93
CA GLY A 73 2.81 1.58 -6.53
C GLY A 73 2.41 0.17 -6.99
N ALA A 74 3.36 -0.76 -6.95
CA ALA A 74 3.09 -2.19 -6.97
C ALA A 74 4.27 -3.00 -6.43
N TYR A 75 4.02 -4.11 -5.76
CA TYR A 75 5.03 -5.03 -5.26
C TYR A 75 5.02 -6.32 -6.07
N ALA A 76 6.22 -6.77 -6.46
CA ALA A 76 6.42 -8.00 -7.21
C ALA A 76 7.20 -9.02 -6.38
N SER A 77 6.49 -9.97 -5.78
CA SER A 77 7.10 -11.07 -5.03
C SER A 77 8.05 -11.92 -5.88
N SER A 78 7.78 -12.08 -7.17
CA SER A 78 8.58 -12.89 -8.10
C SER A 78 10.03 -12.43 -8.29
N ASN A 79 10.31 -11.15 -8.08
CA ASN A 79 11.66 -10.57 -8.21
C ASN A 79 12.06 -9.66 -7.04
N ASN A 80 11.24 -9.61 -5.99
CA ASN A 80 11.42 -8.82 -4.79
C ASN A 80 11.69 -7.33 -5.09
N LYS A 81 10.78 -6.70 -5.83
CA LYS A 81 10.85 -5.28 -6.18
C LYS A 81 9.56 -4.54 -5.87
N ILE A 82 9.73 -3.28 -5.50
CA ILE A 82 8.66 -2.29 -5.48
C ILE A 82 8.78 -1.47 -6.76
N TYR A 83 7.69 -1.35 -7.50
CA TYR A 83 7.56 -0.51 -8.67
C TYR A 83 6.78 0.75 -8.30
N LEU A 84 7.27 1.92 -8.70
CA LEU A 84 6.56 3.18 -8.49
C LEU A 84 6.29 3.88 -9.83
N SER A 85 5.11 4.50 -9.92
CA SER A 85 4.70 5.31 -11.07
C SER A 85 5.57 6.56 -11.20
N ALA A 86 6.17 6.79 -12.37
CA ALA A 86 7.01 7.97 -12.62
C ALA A 86 6.26 9.30 -12.43
N ASN A 87 5.00 9.38 -12.87
CA ASN A 87 4.16 10.56 -12.67
C ASN A 87 3.91 10.79 -11.18
N PHE A 88 3.52 9.74 -10.44
CA PHE A 88 3.30 9.83 -9.00
C PHE A 88 4.55 10.34 -8.28
N VAL A 89 5.71 9.74 -8.53
CA VAL A 89 7.00 10.15 -7.94
C VAL A 89 7.39 11.59 -8.31
N ALA A 90 6.87 12.14 -9.41
CA ALA A 90 7.12 13.51 -9.84
C ALA A 90 6.15 14.54 -9.22
N THR A 91 4.93 14.13 -8.86
CA THR A 91 3.86 15.04 -8.40
C THR A 91 3.49 14.88 -6.93
N ALA A 92 3.84 13.75 -6.30
CA ALA A 92 3.52 13.42 -4.92
C ALA A 92 4.27 14.31 -3.91
N THR A 93 3.73 14.36 -2.68
CA THR A 93 4.48 14.85 -1.53
C THR A 93 5.25 13.69 -0.88
N PRO A 94 6.26 13.96 -0.03
CA PRO A 94 6.90 12.90 0.74
C PRO A 94 5.90 12.07 1.57
N GLU A 95 4.86 12.70 2.11
CA GLU A 95 3.84 12.06 2.95
C GLU A 95 2.98 11.08 2.14
N THR A 96 2.49 11.48 0.96
CA THR A 96 1.69 10.56 0.13
C THR A 96 2.54 9.40 -0.40
N LEU A 97 3.84 9.64 -0.66
CA LEU A 97 4.78 8.57 -1.01
C LEU A 97 5.05 7.60 0.16
N VAL A 98 5.01 8.07 1.42
CA VAL A 98 5.18 7.19 2.59
C VAL A 98 4.04 6.19 2.68
N GLY A 99 2.79 6.62 2.47
CA GLY A 99 1.63 5.72 2.46
C GLY A 99 1.82 4.57 1.47
N THR A 100 2.05 4.90 0.19
CA THR A 100 2.32 3.90 -0.85
C THR A 100 3.54 3.03 -0.52
N LEU A 101 4.64 3.61 -0.03
CA LEU A 101 5.83 2.80 0.31
C LEU A 101 5.54 1.82 1.45
N LEU A 102 4.76 2.21 2.46
CA LEU A 102 4.40 1.32 3.57
C LEU A 102 3.50 0.18 3.10
N GLU A 103 2.57 0.48 2.20
CA GLU A 103 1.67 -0.50 1.60
C GLU A 103 2.43 -1.56 0.81
N GLU A 104 3.32 -1.13 -0.10
CA GLU A 104 4.17 -2.04 -0.87
C GLU A 104 5.17 -2.82 0.00
N ILE A 105 5.59 -2.25 1.13
CA ILE A 105 6.38 -2.97 2.14
C ILE A 105 5.51 -3.98 2.89
N GLY A 106 4.22 -3.71 3.09
CA GLY A 106 3.25 -4.64 3.68
C GLY A 106 3.11 -5.90 2.83
N HIS A 107 2.90 -5.78 1.52
CA HIS A 107 2.89 -6.90 0.58
C HIS A 107 4.21 -7.69 0.59
N PHE A 108 5.35 -6.99 0.65
CA PHE A 108 6.65 -7.64 0.86
C PHE A 108 6.69 -8.45 2.16
N VAL A 109 6.22 -7.87 3.26
CA VAL A 109 6.21 -8.53 4.56
C VAL A 109 5.35 -9.77 4.49
N ASP A 110 4.14 -9.68 3.94
CA ASP A 110 3.23 -10.81 3.78
C ASP A 110 3.89 -11.95 3.01
N ALA A 111 4.36 -11.66 1.79
CA ALA A 111 5.05 -12.64 0.94
C ALA A 111 6.32 -13.23 1.59
N HIS A 112 6.92 -12.54 2.55
CA HIS A 112 8.10 -13.02 3.28
C HIS A 112 7.77 -13.93 4.46
N ILE A 113 6.63 -13.74 5.12
CA ILE A 113 6.26 -14.44 6.36
C ILE A 113 5.14 -15.46 6.17
N ASN A 114 4.33 -15.33 5.13
CA ASN A 114 3.25 -16.24 4.80
C ASN A 114 3.66 -17.21 3.68
N LEU A 115 3.05 -18.39 3.69
CA LEU A 115 3.24 -19.41 2.63
C LEU A 115 2.30 -19.20 1.45
N SER A 116 1.16 -18.58 1.73
CA SER A 116 0.16 -18.16 0.77
C SER A 116 -0.21 -16.74 1.15
N ASP A 117 -0.37 -15.92 0.13
CA ASP A 117 -0.91 -14.58 0.22
C ASP A 117 -2.10 -14.48 1.21
N SER A 118 -2.09 -13.41 2.00
CA SER A 118 -3.20 -13.07 2.90
C SER A 118 -4.40 -12.62 2.08
N ALA A 119 -5.61 -12.87 2.57
CA ALA A 119 -6.79 -12.40 1.84
C ALA A 119 -7.00 -10.91 2.07
N GLY A 120 -7.23 -10.16 0.99
CA GLY A 120 -7.49 -8.73 1.04
C GLY A 120 -6.31 -7.94 0.51
N ASP A 121 -6.29 -6.67 0.88
CA ASP A 121 -5.16 -5.76 0.72
C ASP A 121 -4.46 -5.59 2.09
N GLU A 122 -3.65 -6.58 2.47
CA GLU A 122 -2.89 -6.55 3.72
C GLU A 122 -1.79 -5.49 3.72
N GLY A 123 -1.33 -5.08 2.53
CA GLY A 123 -0.48 -3.91 2.31
C GLY A 123 -1.12 -2.66 2.86
N ALA A 124 -2.33 -2.31 2.41
CA ALA A 124 -3.04 -1.13 2.84
C ALA A 124 -3.40 -1.19 4.34
N ILE A 125 -3.86 -2.35 4.83
CA ILE A 125 -4.12 -2.54 6.28
C ILE A 125 -2.85 -2.26 7.10
N PHE A 126 -1.70 -2.79 6.65
CA PHE A 126 -0.43 -2.56 7.31
C PHE A 126 -0.03 -1.08 7.27
N ALA A 127 -0.15 -0.42 6.12
CA ALA A 127 0.20 0.98 5.94
C ALA A 127 -0.56 1.92 6.88
N GLU A 128 -1.89 1.74 6.97
CA GLU A 128 -2.76 2.55 7.85
C GLU A 128 -2.38 2.36 9.32
N LEU A 129 -2.27 1.11 9.77
CA LEU A 129 -1.98 0.80 11.16
C LEU A 129 -0.56 1.23 11.58
N VAL A 130 0.41 1.15 10.68
CA VAL A 130 1.79 1.60 10.93
C VAL A 130 1.87 3.13 11.01
N GLN A 131 1.04 3.85 10.26
CA GLN A 131 0.92 5.31 10.37
C GLN A 131 0.20 5.75 11.66
N GLY A 132 -0.39 4.80 12.39
CA GLY A 132 -1.08 5.04 13.66
C GLY A 132 -2.58 5.28 13.51
N GLU A 133 -3.11 5.05 12.31
CA GLU A 133 -4.54 5.18 12.04
C GLU A 133 -5.31 4.00 12.64
N SER A 134 -6.60 4.23 12.90
CA SER A 134 -7.51 3.21 13.42
C SER A 134 -8.52 2.83 12.35
N LEU A 135 -8.49 1.58 11.93
CA LEU A 135 -9.44 1.06 10.95
C LEU A 135 -10.77 0.69 11.63
N GLU A 136 -11.84 1.38 11.25
CA GLU A 136 -13.19 0.97 11.64
C GLU A 136 -13.53 -0.41 11.08
N SER A 137 -14.45 -1.13 11.73
CA SER A 137 -14.75 -2.52 11.35
C SER A 137 -15.25 -2.67 9.90
N GLY A 138 -15.93 -1.65 9.36
CA GLY A 138 -16.41 -1.64 7.97
C GLY A 138 -15.25 -1.49 6.99
N THR A 139 -14.38 -0.50 7.23
CA THR A 139 -13.14 -0.28 6.48
C THR A 139 -12.24 -1.51 6.47
N LEU A 140 -11.99 -2.09 7.65
CA LEU A 140 -11.15 -3.29 7.75
C LEU A 140 -11.76 -4.48 6.99
N GLN A 141 -13.09 -4.61 6.97
CA GLN A 141 -13.75 -5.67 6.22
C GLN A 141 -13.69 -5.43 4.71
N ALA A 142 -13.76 -4.18 4.26
CA ALA A 142 -13.61 -3.81 2.87
C ALA A 142 -12.19 -4.16 2.37
N LEU A 143 -11.16 -3.69 3.09
CA LEU A 143 -9.76 -4.00 2.78
C LEU A 143 -9.50 -5.51 2.78
N LYS A 144 -10.07 -6.27 3.73
CA LYS A 144 -9.95 -7.74 3.77
C LYS A 144 -10.67 -8.49 2.64
N ALA A 145 -11.47 -7.80 1.84
CA ALA A 145 -12.19 -8.36 0.70
C ALA A 145 -11.68 -7.83 -0.64
N GLU A 146 -10.72 -6.90 -0.62
CA GLU A 146 -10.13 -6.27 -1.79
C GLU A 146 -9.12 -7.22 -2.44
N ASP A 147 -9.19 -7.40 -3.76
CA ASP A 147 -8.21 -8.16 -4.52
C ASP A 147 -7.45 -7.17 -5.39
N ASP A 148 -6.21 -6.92 -5.00
CA ASP A 148 -5.29 -5.93 -5.56
C ASP A 148 -4.25 -6.58 -6.50
N HIS A 149 -4.43 -7.87 -6.80
CA HIS A 149 -3.57 -8.59 -7.73
C HIS A 149 -3.77 -8.08 -9.16
N ALA A 150 -2.64 -7.79 -9.82
CA ALA A 150 -2.62 -7.40 -11.22
C ALA A 150 -1.45 -8.02 -11.97
N THR A 151 -1.43 -7.77 -13.28
CA THR A 151 -0.31 -8.15 -14.15
C THR A 151 0.24 -6.92 -14.85
N ILE A 152 1.54 -6.69 -14.72
CA ILE A 152 2.25 -5.63 -15.44
C ILE A 152 3.21 -6.22 -16.46
N THR A 153 3.59 -5.44 -17.48
CA THR A 153 4.60 -5.86 -18.46
C THR A 153 5.84 -4.98 -18.35
N VAL A 154 6.93 -5.54 -17.84
CA VAL A 154 8.21 -4.84 -17.69
C VAL A 154 9.23 -5.47 -18.63
N ASN A 155 9.78 -4.68 -19.56
CA ASN A 155 10.75 -5.15 -20.56
C ASN A 155 10.28 -6.38 -21.37
N GLY A 156 8.96 -6.47 -21.63
CA GLY A 156 8.34 -7.59 -22.35
C GLY A 156 8.10 -8.85 -21.50
N GLN A 157 8.38 -8.82 -20.19
CA GLN A 157 8.04 -9.88 -19.25
C GLN A 157 6.75 -9.54 -18.51
N VAL A 158 5.81 -10.48 -18.47
CA VAL A 158 4.59 -10.37 -17.65
C VAL A 158 4.95 -10.74 -16.21
N ILE A 159 4.65 -9.83 -15.28
CA ILE A 159 4.95 -9.96 -13.85
C ILE A 159 3.63 -9.82 -13.10
N GLN A 160 3.36 -10.76 -12.19
CA GLN A 160 2.26 -10.64 -11.22
C GLN A 160 2.70 -9.68 -10.12
N VAL A 161 1.80 -8.79 -9.73
CA VAL A 161 2.02 -7.80 -8.70
C VAL A 161 0.79 -7.68 -7.81
N GLU A 162 1.01 -7.25 -6.59
CA GLU A 162 0.01 -6.64 -5.71
C GLU A 162 0.16 -5.13 -5.91
N GLN A 163 -0.91 -4.42 -6.28
CA GLN A 163 -0.84 -2.99 -6.59
C GLN A 163 -1.50 -2.18 -5.50
N GLN A 164 -0.91 -1.05 -5.16
CA GLN A 164 -1.65 0.02 -4.48
C GLN A 164 -2.95 0.31 -5.24
N ASN A 165 -4.09 -0.09 -4.67
CA ASN A 165 -5.38 0.04 -5.32
C ASN A 165 -6.03 1.38 -4.97
N PHE A 166 -7.24 1.66 -5.48
CA PHE A 166 -7.92 2.94 -5.26
C PHE A 166 -8.55 3.07 -3.86
N THR A 167 -7.91 2.53 -2.84
CA THR A 167 -8.28 2.76 -1.45
C THR A 167 -7.47 3.92 -0.89
N GLY A 168 -8.18 4.96 -0.46
CA GLY A 168 -7.68 6.08 0.32
C GLY A 168 -7.32 5.66 1.74
N THR A 169 -6.98 6.65 2.54
CA THR A 169 -6.47 6.52 3.91
C THR A 169 -7.51 7.06 4.89
N ALA A 170 -7.23 7.06 6.19
CA ALA A 170 -8.04 7.84 7.15
C ALA A 170 -7.86 9.38 7.02
N GLY A 171 -7.03 9.85 6.09
CA GLY A 171 -6.77 11.26 5.78
C GLY A 171 -7.61 11.82 4.65
N ASN A 172 -7.35 13.07 4.23
CA ASN A 172 -8.03 13.61 3.04
C ASN A 172 -7.30 13.15 1.78
N ASP A 173 -7.94 12.29 0.98
CA ASP A 173 -7.32 11.70 -0.19
C ASP A 173 -7.72 12.35 -1.51
N THR A 174 -6.84 12.22 -2.51
CA THR A 174 -7.18 12.48 -3.91
C THR A 174 -6.97 11.22 -4.69
N ILE A 175 -8.08 10.53 -5.00
CA ILE A 175 -8.04 9.23 -5.66
C ILE A 175 -8.54 9.39 -7.09
N ILE A 176 -7.75 8.93 -8.05
CA ILE A 176 -8.09 8.98 -9.47
C ILE A 176 -8.16 7.55 -9.99
N GLY A 177 -9.39 7.05 -10.19
CA GLY A 177 -9.67 5.76 -10.79
C GLY A 177 -9.22 5.66 -12.24
N THR A 178 -9.36 4.47 -12.81
CA THR A 178 -9.07 4.19 -14.21
C THR A 178 -10.26 4.50 -15.11
N THR A 179 -10.14 4.16 -16.39
CA THR A 179 -11.28 4.19 -17.33
C THR A 179 -12.12 2.90 -17.27
N GLY A 180 -11.72 1.94 -16.43
CA GLY A 180 -12.41 0.68 -16.18
C GLY A 180 -13.41 0.79 -15.03
N ASN A 181 -13.86 -0.37 -14.54
CA ASN A 181 -14.63 -0.43 -13.30
C ASN A 181 -13.66 -0.50 -12.14
N ASP A 182 -13.67 0.51 -11.28
CA ASP A 182 -12.85 0.57 -10.08
C ASP A 182 -13.71 0.42 -8.83
N PHE A 183 -13.19 -0.30 -7.84
CA PHE A 183 -13.64 -0.19 -6.46
C PHE A 183 -12.76 0.86 -5.80
N ILE A 184 -13.33 2.00 -5.44
CA ILE A 184 -12.59 3.08 -4.78
C ILE A 184 -13.19 3.30 -3.40
N TYR A 185 -12.33 3.24 -2.40
CA TYR A 185 -12.71 3.46 -1.02
C TYR A 185 -12.05 4.76 -0.56
N GLY A 186 -12.78 5.86 -0.42
CA GLY A 186 -12.21 7.09 0.14
C GLY A 186 -11.68 6.91 1.57
N LEU A 187 -12.33 6.00 2.31
CA LEU A 187 -12.17 5.80 3.75
C LEU A 187 -12.54 7.07 4.53
N ALA A 188 -11.88 7.36 5.65
CA ALA A 188 -12.25 8.50 6.48
C ALA A 188 -11.53 9.75 5.97
N GLY A 189 -12.17 10.91 5.97
CA GLY A 189 -11.54 12.13 5.47
C GLY A 189 -12.47 12.93 4.56
N ASN A 190 -11.97 14.04 4.02
CA ASN A 190 -12.65 14.78 2.95
C ASN A 190 -11.99 14.43 1.62
N ASP A 191 -12.48 13.38 0.96
CA ASP A 191 -11.84 12.85 -0.23
C ASP A 191 -12.31 13.54 -1.50
N THR A 192 -11.38 13.68 -2.44
CA THR A 192 -11.65 14.05 -3.81
C THR A 192 -11.46 12.83 -4.69
N ILE A 193 -12.56 12.30 -5.20
CA ILE A 193 -12.54 11.09 -6.04
C ILE A 193 -12.89 11.46 -7.46
N ASN A 194 -11.98 11.16 -8.39
CA ASN A 194 -12.22 11.18 -9.81
C ASN A 194 -12.32 9.74 -10.29
N THR A 195 -13.49 9.31 -10.76
CA THR A 195 -13.75 7.91 -11.14
C THR A 195 -13.27 7.55 -12.55
N GLY A 196 -12.60 8.49 -13.23
CA GLY A 196 -12.22 8.34 -14.63
C GLY A 196 -13.42 8.39 -15.58
N LEU A 197 -13.20 8.88 -16.80
CA LEU A 197 -14.24 9.06 -17.82
C LEU A 197 -14.70 7.70 -18.38
N GLY A 198 -15.46 6.90 -17.64
CA GLY A 198 -15.93 5.61 -18.15
C GLY A 198 -16.67 4.66 -17.20
N ALA A 199 -16.55 4.78 -15.88
CA ALA A 199 -17.14 3.81 -14.98
C ALA A 199 -18.68 3.85 -15.03
N SER A 200 -19.29 2.77 -15.53
CA SER A 200 -20.74 2.55 -15.50
C SER A 200 -21.20 1.94 -14.17
N ASP A 201 -20.25 1.53 -13.33
CA ASP A 201 -20.49 0.91 -12.03
C ASP A 201 -19.34 1.30 -11.10
N PHE A 202 -19.54 2.37 -10.34
CA PHE A 202 -18.65 2.82 -9.28
C PHE A 202 -19.40 2.68 -7.96
N GLN A 203 -18.81 2.00 -6.99
CA GLN A 203 -19.40 1.85 -5.67
C GLN A 203 -18.57 2.63 -4.64
N LEU A 204 -19.08 3.82 -4.27
CA LEU A 204 -18.58 4.54 -3.10
C LEU A 204 -19.02 3.78 -1.84
N LEU A 205 -18.07 3.21 -1.11
CA LEU A 205 -18.34 2.43 0.10
C LEU A 205 -17.97 3.21 1.38
N ASP A 206 -18.13 4.54 1.35
CA ASP A 206 -17.96 5.39 2.53
C ASP A 206 -19.30 5.68 3.25
N SER A 207 -19.25 5.69 4.58
CA SER A 207 -20.35 6.02 5.50
C SER A 207 -20.20 7.38 6.20
N MET A 208 -19.16 8.16 5.88
CA MET A 208 -18.86 9.48 6.49
C MET A 208 -18.98 10.64 5.47
N PRO A 209 -19.04 11.92 5.91
CA PRO A 209 -19.49 13.01 5.06
C PRO A 209 -18.33 13.73 4.34
N GLN A 210 -18.57 14.02 3.05
CA GLN A 210 -17.85 14.93 2.13
C GLN A 210 -16.89 14.29 1.10
N VAL A 211 -17.29 13.20 0.44
CA VAL A 211 -16.71 12.87 -0.87
C VAL A 211 -17.15 13.89 -1.92
N THR A 212 -16.18 14.57 -2.53
CA THR A 212 -16.42 15.41 -3.72
C THR A 212 -16.11 14.60 -4.97
N LEU A 213 -17.15 14.27 -5.74
CA LEU A 213 -17.04 13.60 -7.05
C LEU A 213 -16.79 14.64 -8.14
N LEU A 214 -15.72 14.46 -8.93
CA LEU A 214 -15.38 15.30 -10.09
C LEU A 214 -15.65 14.60 -11.42
#